data_AF-A0A1G7KUU8-F1
#
_entry.id   AF-A0A1G7KUU8-F1
#
_cell.length_a   1.000
_cell.length_b   1.000
_cell.length_c   1.000
_cell.angle_alpha   90.00
_cell.angle_beta   90.00
_cell.angle_gamma   90.00
#
_symmetry.space_group_name_H-M   'P 1'
#
loop_
_entity.id
_entity.type
_entity.pdbx_description
1 polymer ?
#
loop_
_entity_poly.entity_id
_entity_poly.type
_entity_poly.pdbx_seq_one_letter_code
_entity_poly.pdbx_strand_id
1 'polypeptide(L)'
;MGNVDPYGAWTLADRLAEKSDGDVKMDIIGDSQVCGESDCIGKIRNDIVQAGTTSVGNTTKFSPENNIWALPYLFPPDNRAALSYGIFSETAWKQFWVPFAKQYNYVPFIGYPAQHRVIHIGQSGAKQVDGERVTTPDQIEGMDIRRTVSRIPAKAITEWGGSPVKVSWGDAIQGLKSGLIGGMETWLTNVAAYGMLPSLDQTVLNNWSLGIEMSWANVDWLKSLSDEHRSLVAQESERVTEELIHNTEEVITDRAGAVQEPPEGTDYGKSNIKINVPSESELEQWKDATAYKRNSELYSKTFEQAGTLLGGPDAARDFADSIYELTRSSSAPESTADFTLTSWWDDHLDEI
;
A
#
# COMPACT_ATOMS: atom_id res chain seq x y z
N MET A 1 1.85 10.34 -16.18
CA MET A 1 0.97 9.70 -15.19
C MET A 1 -0.47 9.93 -15.63
N GLY A 2 -1.26 8.86 -15.75
CA GLY A 2 -2.61 8.88 -16.32
C GLY A 2 -3.70 9.32 -15.33
N ASN A 3 -4.97 9.22 -15.73
CA ASN A 3 -6.15 9.68 -14.98
C ASN A 3 -6.32 9.10 -13.56
N VAL A 4 -5.55 8.09 -13.14
CA VAL A 4 -5.88 7.23 -11.98
C VAL A 4 -4.88 7.36 -10.80
N ASP A 5 -3.71 7.98 -10.98
CA ASP A 5 -2.77 8.17 -9.86
C ASP A 5 -2.69 9.65 -9.48
N PRO A 6 -3.05 10.04 -8.26
CA PRO A 6 -3.14 11.44 -7.91
C PRO A 6 -1.76 12.09 -7.75
N TYR A 7 -1.68 13.35 -8.17
CA TYR A 7 -0.48 14.18 -8.28
C TYR A 7 0.08 14.66 -6.92
N GLY A 8 0.04 13.84 -5.86
CA GLY A 8 0.31 14.26 -4.47
C GLY A 8 1.56 15.13 -4.29
N ALA A 9 2.71 14.65 -4.76
CA ALA A 9 3.96 15.40 -4.69
C ALA A 9 3.92 16.73 -5.48
N TRP A 10 3.32 16.73 -6.68
CA TRP A 10 3.20 17.94 -7.51
C TRP A 10 2.25 18.97 -6.89
N THR A 11 1.10 18.52 -6.36
CA THR A 11 0.16 19.36 -5.62
C THR A 11 0.85 20.00 -4.41
N LEU A 12 1.66 19.23 -3.68
CA LEU A 12 2.44 19.77 -2.57
C LEU A 12 3.44 20.84 -3.06
N ALA A 13 4.21 20.55 -4.11
CA ALA A 13 5.18 21.50 -4.66
C ALA A 13 4.53 22.82 -5.11
N ASP A 14 3.40 22.76 -5.81
CA ASP A 14 2.65 23.93 -6.25
C ASP A 14 2.17 24.76 -5.05
N ARG A 15 1.60 24.10 -4.02
CA ARG A 15 1.09 24.78 -2.82
C ARG A 15 2.18 25.39 -1.97
N LEU A 16 3.32 24.72 -1.83
CA LEU A 16 4.48 25.27 -1.12
C LEU A 16 4.97 26.54 -1.81
N ALA A 17 5.11 26.51 -3.14
CA ALA A 17 5.52 27.68 -3.90
C ALA A 17 4.49 28.82 -3.81
N GLU A 18 3.20 28.52 -3.93
CA GLU A 18 2.13 29.54 -3.86
C GLU A 18 2.04 30.18 -2.48
N LYS A 19 2.00 29.38 -1.41
CA LYS A 19 1.76 29.87 -0.04
C LYS A 19 2.96 30.56 0.60
N SER A 20 4.14 30.38 0.04
CA SER A 20 5.38 31.01 0.50
C SER A 20 5.87 32.13 -0.44
N ASP A 21 5.05 32.57 -1.41
CA ASP A 21 5.46 33.51 -2.47
C ASP A 21 6.78 33.09 -3.17
N GLY A 22 6.97 31.77 -3.30
CA GLY A 22 8.13 31.14 -3.93
C GLY A 22 9.37 31.00 -3.04
N ASP A 23 9.28 31.27 -1.73
CA ASP A 23 10.40 31.09 -0.80
C ASP A 23 10.69 29.60 -0.53
N VAL A 24 9.65 28.77 -0.43
CA VAL A 24 9.75 27.31 -0.34
C VAL A 24 9.47 26.70 -1.71
N LYS A 25 10.44 25.96 -2.24
CA LYS A 25 10.32 25.24 -3.52
C LYS A 25 10.69 23.78 -3.36
N MET A 26 9.90 22.92 -3.99
CA MET A 26 10.15 21.49 -4.07
C MET A 26 10.40 21.10 -5.53
N ASP A 27 11.64 20.70 -5.83
CA ASP A 27 12.01 20.21 -7.16
C ASP A 27 11.65 18.72 -7.28
N ILE A 28 10.79 18.38 -8.25
CA ILE A 28 10.33 17.01 -8.47
C ILE A 28 11.08 16.39 -9.65
N ILE A 29 11.69 15.23 -9.38
CA ILE A 29 12.36 14.42 -10.40
C ILE A 29 11.60 13.10 -10.54
N GLY A 30 10.82 13.00 -11.63
CA GLY A 30 9.92 11.87 -11.91
C GLY A 30 10.58 10.67 -12.61
N ASP A 31 9.74 9.73 -13.04
CA ASP A 31 10.09 8.56 -13.85
C ASP A 31 11.23 7.70 -13.30
N SER A 32 11.33 7.65 -11.97
CA SER A 32 12.38 6.94 -11.23
C SER A 32 13.81 7.29 -11.66
N GLN A 33 14.04 8.49 -12.19
CA GLN A 33 15.35 8.90 -12.70
C GLN A 33 16.42 8.97 -11.60
N VAL A 34 16.01 9.34 -10.38
CA VAL A 34 16.92 9.41 -9.23
C VAL A 34 16.81 8.17 -8.37
N CYS A 35 15.62 7.69 -8.05
CA CYS A 35 15.42 6.47 -7.26
C CYS A 35 14.16 5.76 -7.72
N GLY A 36 14.05 4.46 -7.41
CA GLY A 36 12.82 3.70 -7.56
C GLY A 36 12.49 2.88 -6.32
N GLU A 37 11.47 2.03 -6.45
CA GLU A 37 10.91 1.21 -5.36
C GLU A 37 11.94 0.43 -4.53
N SER A 38 13.06 0.03 -5.12
CA SER A 38 14.01 -0.89 -4.47
C SER A 38 15.22 -0.23 -3.80
N ASP A 39 15.44 1.06 -4.06
CA ASP A 39 16.63 1.80 -3.63
C ASP A 39 16.34 3.20 -3.03
N CYS A 40 15.12 3.72 -3.16
CA CYS A 40 14.83 5.10 -2.74
C CYS A 40 15.06 5.37 -1.24
N ILE A 41 14.64 4.46 -0.35
CA ILE A 41 14.93 4.59 1.09
C ILE A 41 16.43 4.71 1.37
N GLY A 42 17.27 4.00 0.60
CA GLY A 42 18.71 4.13 0.71
C GLY A 42 19.19 5.55 0.40
N LYS A 43 18.61 6.21 -0.61
CA LYS A 43 18.97 7.59 -1.00
C LYS A 43 18.45 8.62 0.00
N ILE A 44 17.24 8.43 0.51
CA ILE A 44 16.63 9.29 1.54
C ILE A 44 17.47 9.28 2.81
N ARG A 45 17.86 8.09 3.29
CA ARG A 45 18.66 7.94 4.52
C ARG A 45 20.06 8.53 4.43
N ASN A 46 20.61 8.64 3.22
CA ASN A 46 21.91 9.26 2.97
C ASN A 46 21.79 10.73 2.53
N ASP A 47 20.59 11.32 2.63
CA ASP A 47 20.30 12.71 2.24
C ASP A 47 20.71 13.05 0.79
N ILE A 48 20.68 12.04 -0.09
CA ILE A 48 20.87 12.26 -1.55
C ILE A 48 19.61 12.91 -2.14
N VAL A 49 18.44 12.55 -1.59
CA VAL A 49 17.16 13.20 -1.82
C VAL A 49 16.47 13.40 -0.49
N GLN A 50 15.82 14.54 -0.28
CA GLN A 50 15.17 14.88 1.00
C GLN A 50 13.89 14.06 1.22
N ALA A 51 13.19 13.77 0.13
CA ALA A 51 12.02 12.91 0.13
C ALA A 51 11.95 12.05 -1.14
N GLY A 52 11.23 10.92 -1.06
CA GLY A 52 11.00 10.05 -2.22
C GLY A 52 9.90 9.03 -1.97
N THR A 53 9.29 8.53 -3.04
CA THR A 53 8.11 7.66 -2.98
C THR A 53 8.48 6.19 -3.17
N THR A 54 7.97 5.34 -2.28
CA THR A 54 7.97 3.88 -2.43
C THR A 54 6.95 3.25 -1.49
N SER A 55 6.36 2.13 -1.91
CA SER A 55 5.34 1.47 -1.09
C SER A 55 5.91 0.97 0.24
N VAL A 56 5.05 0.96 1.27
CA VAL A 56 5.38 0.37 2.58
C VAL A 56 5.90 -1.08 2.42
N GLY A 57 5.32 -1.85 1.50
CA GLY A 57 5.77 -3.22 1.21
C GLY A 57 7.20 -3.32 0.66
N ASN A 58 7.64 -2.36 -0.17
CA ASN A 58 8.99 -2.35 -0.73
C ASN A 58 10.05 -1.83 0.25
N THR A 59 9.66 -0.99 1.21
CA THR A 59 10.56 -0.55 2.28
C THR A 59 11.05 -1.69 3.18
N THR A 60 10.35 -2.84 3.22
CA THR A 60 10.67 -3.99 4.09
C THR A 60 12.07 -4.60 3.90
N LYS A 61 12.76 -4.26 2.80
CA LYS A 61 14.18 -4.55 2.59
C LYS A 61 15.10 -3.76 3.53
N PHE A 62 14.72 -2.52 3.86
CA PHE A 62 15.45 -1.59 4.70
C PHE A 62 14.92 -1.57 6.13
N SER A 63 13.60 -1.68 6.29
CA SER A 63 12.87 -1.66 7.56
C SER A 63 11.90 -2.84 7.63
N PRO A 64 12.39 -4.05 7.97
CA PRO A 64 11.59 -5.28 7.93
C PRO A 64 10.35 -5.25 8.83
N GLU A 65 10.28 -4.37 9.81
CA GLU A 65 9.15 -4.17 10.72
C GLU A 65 7.89 -3.73 9.98
N ASN A 66 8.03 -3.05 8.83
CA ASN A 66 6.90 -2.69 7.96
C ASN A 66 6.13 -3.89 7.41
N ASN A 67 6.64 -5.13 7.54
CA ASN A 67 5.85 -6.33 7.23
C ASN A 67 4.61 -6.49 8.13
N ILE A 68 4.57 -5.85 9.32
CA ILE A 68 3.41 -5.93 10.22
C ILE A 68 2.14 -5.35 9.58
N TRP A 69 2.28 -4.28 8.80
CA TRP A 69 1.17 -3.64 8.10
C TRP A 69 0.57 -4.50 6.99
N ALA A 70 1.34 -5.46 6.48
CA ALA A 70 0.90 -6.35 5.41
C ALA A 70 0.24 -7.64 5.92
N LEU A 71 0.13 -7.85 7.25
CA LEU A 71 -0.49 -9.05 7.83
C LEU A 71 -1.88 -9.31 7.20
N PRO A 72 -2.17 -10.53 6.72
CA PRO A 72 -3.41 -10.76 6.00
C PRO A 72 -4.64 -10.56 6.87
N TYR A 73 -5.58 -9.76 6.36
CA TYR A 73 -6.82 -9.35 7.02
C TYR A 73 -6.61 -8.62 8.35
N LEU A 74 -5.45 -7.98 8.55
CA LEU A 74 -5.25 -7.00 9.62
C LEU A 74 -6.34 -5.93 9.56
N PHE A 75 -6.60 -5.42 8.36
CA PHE A 75 -7.68 -4.48 8.07
C PHE A 75 -8.93 -5.23 7.61
N PRO A 76 -10.14 -4.69 7.87
CA PRO A 76 -11.39 -5.28 7.42
C PRO A 76 -11.52 -5.26 5.88
N PRO A 77 -11.79 -6.40 5.22
CA PRO A 77 -11.76 -6.50 3.76
C PRO A 77 -12.87 -5.72 3.04
N ASP A 78 -13.89 -5.29 3.77
CA ASP A 78 -15.09 -4.59 3.31
C ASP A 78 -15.08 -3.09 3.62
N ASN A 79 -14.07 -2.57 4.34
CA ASN A 79 -13.95 -1.15 4.65
C ASN A 79 -12.58 -0.60 4.21
N ARG A 80 -12.58 0.21 3.15
CA ARG A 80 -11.37 0.86 2.62
C ARG A 80 -10.89 2.02 3.48
N ALA A 81 -11.80 2.79 4.07
CA ALA A 81 -11.45 3.93 4.92
C ALA A 81 -10.71 3.50 6.18
N ALA A 82 -11.00 2.29 6.68
CA ALA A 82 -10.30 1.67 7.79
C ALA A 82 -8.79 1.47 7.54
N LEU A 83 -8.34 1.34 6.29
CA LEU A 83 -6.93 1.19 5.94
C LEU A 83 -6.12 2.43 6.35
N SER A 84 -6.52 3.59 5.84
CA SER A 84 -5.91 4.88 6.16
C SER A 84 -6.10 5.24 7.63
N TYR A 85 -7.30 4.97 8.17
CA TYR A 85 -7.60 5.18 9.59
C TYR A 85 -6.65 4.43 10.51
N GLY A 86 -6.35 3.16 10.24
CA GLY A 86 -5.44 2.40 11.07
C GLY A 86 -3.99 2.86 10.93
N ILE A 87 -3.47 2.98 9.71
CA ILE A 87 -2.03 3.27 9.47
C ILE A 87 -1.60 4.69 9.88
N PHE A 88 -2.52 5.66 9.84
CA PHE A 88 -2.26 7.05 10.26
C PHE A 88 -2.87 7.40 11.62
N SER A 89 -3.41 6.42 12.34
CA SER A 89 -3.94 6.66 13.69
C SER A 89 -2.87 7.18 14.65
N GLU A 90 -3.29 7.88 15.70
CA GLU A 90 -2.43 8.26 16.81
C GLU A 90 -1.73 7.03 17.44
N THR A 91 -2.43 5.89 17.53
CA THR A 91 -1.86 4.60 17.96
C THR A 91 -0.70 4.18 17.07
N ALA A 92 -0.87 4.24 15.75
CA ALA A 92 0.18 3.92 14.79
C ALA A 92 1.37 4.88 14.92
N TRP A 93 1.12 6.18 15.05
CA TRP A 93 2.18 7.16 15.24
C TRP A 93 2.99 6.91 16.52
N LYS A 94 2.31 6.86 17.66
CA LYS A 94 2.98 6.72 18.97
C LYS A 94 3.69 5.39 19.13
N GLN A 95 3.06 4.29 18.72
CA GLN A 95 3.61 2.96 18.97
C GLN A 95 4.56 2.50 17.87
N PHE A 96 4.35 2.91 16.61
CA PHE A 96 5.13 2.40 15.48
C PHE A 96 5.98 3.49 14.81
N TRP A 97 5.38 4.56 14.29
CA TRP A 97 6.11 5.51 13.43
C TRP A 97 7.17 6.33 14.18
N VAL A 98 6.92 6.71 15.44
CA VAL A 98 7.92 7.43 16.26
C VAL A 98 9.15 6.55 16.58
N PRO A 99 9.00 5.32 17.14
CA PRO A 99 10.14 4.41 17.30
C PRO A 99 10.82 4.08 15.97
N PHE A 100 10.05 3.89 14.91
CA PHE A 100 10.57 3.63 13.57
C PHE A 100 11.47 4.76 13.08
N ALA A 101 11.03 6.02 13.22
CA ALA A 101 11.78 7.18 12.80
C ALA A 101 13.10 7.33 13.57
N LYS A 102 13.09 7.09 14.88
CA LYS A 102 14.30 7.05 15.72
C LYS A 102 15.32 6.02 15.24
N GLN A 103 14.85 4.86 14.81
CA GLN A 103 15.72 3.79 14.33
C GLN A 103 16.25 4.04 12.93
N TYR A 104 15.43 4.63 12.04
CA TYR A 104 15.70 4.61 10.60
C TYR A 104 16.00 5.98 9.98
N ASN A 105 15.71 7.07 10.67
CA ASN A 105 15.89 8.46 10.24
C ASN A 105 15.04 8.87 9.02
N TYR A 106 13.83 8.31 8.90
CA TYR A 106 12.83 8.76 7.93
C TYR A 106 11.41 8.47 8.42
N VAL A 107 10.44 9.23 7.92
CA VAL A 107 9.02 9.19 8.33
C VAL A 107 8.07 9.22 7.13
N PRO A 108 6.81 8.76 7.29
CA PRO A 108 5.73 9.09 6.37
C PRO A 108 5.65 10.60 6.11
N PHE A 109 5.58 11.00 4.85
CA PHE A 109 5.56 12.40 4.42
C PHE A 109 4.37 12.75 3.53
N ILE A 110 3.94 11.83 2.66
CA ILE A 110 2.64 11.90 1.96
C ILE A 110 2.07 10.50 1.92
N GLY A 111 0.84 10.32 2.41
CA GLY A 111 0.09 9.08 2.27
C GLY A 111 -0.72 9.08 0.98
N TYR A 112 -0.44 8.14 0.09
CA TYR A 112 -1.30 7.93 -1.09
C TYR A 112 -2.50 7.06 -0.71
N PRO A 113 -3.56 7.02 -1.55
CA PRO A 113 -4.77 6.25 -1.29
C PRO A 113 -4.48 4.79 -0.90
N ALA A 114 -4.75 4.45 0.36
CA ALA A 114 -4.60 3.09 0.85
C ALA A 114 -5.66 2.19 0.20
N GLN A 115 -5.24 1.02 -0.26
CA GLN A 115 -6.10 0.06 -0.94
C GLN A 115 -5.83 -1.35 -0.47
N HIS A 116 -6.85 -2.20 -0.54
CA HIS A 116 -6.63 -3.62 -0.38
C HIS A 116 -5.83 -4.18 -1.56
N ARG A 117 -4.83 -5.01 -1.24
CA ARG A 117 -4.17 -5.88 -2.20
C ARG A 117 -5.14 -6.99 -2.60
N VAL A 118 -5.05 -7.39 -3.86
CA VAL A 118 -5.88 -8.39 -4.52
C VAL A 118 -5.01 -9.31 -5.38
N ILE A 119 -5.61 -10.38 -5.91
CA ILE A 119 -4.98 -11.23 -6.92
C ILE A 119 -5.46 -10.83 -8.31
N HIS A 120 -4.53 -10.57 -9.21
CA HIS A 120 -4.80 -10.39 -10.63
C HIS A 120 -4.33 -11.63 -11.41
N ILE A 121 -5.17 -12.11 -12.31
CA ILE A 121 -4.89 -13.24 -13.19
C ILE A 121 -4.52 -12.70 -14.56
N GLY A 122 -3.33 -13.07 -15.03
CA GLY A 122 -2.84 -12.75 -16.37
C GLY A 122 -3.54 -13.58 -17.45
N GLN A 123 -3.43 -13.13 -18.70
CA GLN A 123 -3.99 -13.87 -19.85
C GLN A 123 -3.43 -15.30 -19.99
N SER A 124 -2.18 -15.52 -19.58
CA SER A 124 -1.54 -16.84 -19.53
C SER A 124 -2.10 -17.69 -18.37
N GLY A 125 -2.25 -17.10 -17.18
CA GLY A 125 -2.79 -17.77 -16.00
C GLY A 125 -4.25 -18.17 -16.15
N ALA A 126 -5.06 -17.36 -16.84
CA ALA A 126 -6.45 -17.68 -17.14
C ALA A 126 -6.62 -18.95 -17.99
N LYS A 127 -5.56 -19.41 -18.66
CA LYS A 127 -5.56 -20.69 -19.40
C LYS A 127 -5.19 -21.89 -18.51
N GLN A 128 -4.73 -21.64 -17.29
CA GLN A 128 -4.34 -22.65 -16.30
C GLN A 128 -5.47 -22.95 -15.31
N VAL A 129 -6.50 -22.10 -15.25
CA VAL A 129 -7.61 -22.24 -14.32
C VAL A 129 -8.79 -22.97 -14.98
N ASP A 130 -9.46 -23.80 -14.21
CA ASP A 130 -10.73 -24.40 -14.63
C ASP A 130 -11.89 -23.42 -14.37
N GLY A 131 -12.71 -23.20 -15.40
CA GLY A 131 -13.88 -22.33 -15.35
C GLY A 131 -13.64 -20.91 -15.84
N GLU A 132 -14.71 -20.11 -15.88
CA GLU A 132 -14.66 -18.75 -16.46
C GLU A 132 -14.24 -17.66 -15.47
N ARG A 133 -14.32 -17.95 -14.16
CA ARG A 133 -14.07 -17.02 -13.05
C ARG A 133 -13.21 -17.68 -11.98
N VAL A 134 -12.21 -16.95 -11.50
CA VAL A 134 -11.40 -17.30 -10.32
C VAL A 134 -11.98 -16.62 -9.08
N THR A 135 -12.45 -17.39 -8.10
CA THR A 135 -13.03 -16.90 -6.84
C THR A 135 -12.49 -17.58 -5.59
N THR A 136 -11.84 -18.75 -5.71
CA THR A 136 -11.27 -19.50 -4.58
C THR A 136 -9.75 -19.69 -4.71
N PRO A 137 -9.03 -19.92 -3.60
CA PRO A 137 -7.58 -20.16 -3.65
C PRO A 137 -7.18 -21.42 -4.42
N ASP A 138 -7.95 -22.51 -4.35
CA ASP A 138 -7.61 -23.78 -5.04
C ASP A 138 -7.46 -23.60 -6.57
N GLN A 139 -8.15 -22.62 -7.17
CA GLN A 139 -8.06 -22.35 -8.61
C GLN A 139 -6.72 -21.75 -9.05
N ILE A 140 -5.88 -21.29 -8.11
CA ILE A 140 -4.53 -20.78 -8.40
C ILE A 140 -3.43 -21.75 -7.97
N GLU A 141 -3.76 -23.01 -7.67
CA GLU A 141 -2.80 -24.04 -7.28
C GLU A 141 -1.70 -24.19 -8.35
N GLY A 142 -0.44 -24.12 -7.92
CA GLY A 142 0.74 -24.21 -8.79
C GLY A 142 0.99 -22.98 -9.68
N MET A 143 0.10 -21.98 -9.69
CA MET A 143 0.26 -20.79 -10.53
C MET A 143 1.42 -19.93 -10.05
N ASP A 144 2.31 -19.56 -10.96
CA ASP A 144 3.36 -18.57 -10.69
C ASP A 144 2.75 -17.16 -10.54
N ILE A 145 2.72 -16.65 -9.30
CA ILE A 145 2.16 -15.34 -8.97
C ILE A 145 3.29 -14.39 -8.58
N ARG A 146 3.41 -13.29 -9.33
CA ARG A 146 4.36 -12.23 -9.02
C ARG A 146 4.02 -11.55 -7.69
N ARG A 147 5.05 -11.29 -6.89
CA ARG A 147 4.94 -10.52 -5.64
C ARG A 147 5.97 -9.40 -5.44
N THR A 148 5.56 -8.38 -4.68
CA THR A 148 6.41 -7.27 -4.19
C THR A 148 7.43 -7.71 -3.15
N VAL A 149 8.44 -6.89 -2.80
CA VAL A 149 9.61 -7.28 -1.98
C VAL A 149 9.27 -7.94 -0.64
N SER A 150 8.13 -7.61 -0.03
CA SER A 150 7.66 -8.18 1.23
C SER A 150 7.63 -9.72 1.25
N ARG A 151 7.87 -10.28 2.45
CA ARG A 151 7.74 -11.72 2.71
C ARG A 151 6.28 -12.16 2.88
N ILE A 152 5.38 -11.23 3.22
CA ILE A 152 3.99 -11.56 3.52
C ILE A 152 3.24 -12.05 2.28
N PRO A 153 3.31 -11.38 1.11
CA PRO A 153 2.76 -11.94 -0.12
C PRO A 153 3.31 -13.32 -0.49
N ALA A 154 4.61 -13.56 -0.25
CA ALA A 154 5.20 -14.86 -0.55
C ALA A 154 4.55 -15.97 0.29
N LYS A 155 4.34 -15.72 1.59
CA LYS A 155 3.63 -16.65 2.48
C LYS A 155 2.19 -16.84 2.04
N ALA A 156 1.45 -15.76 1.84
CA ALA A 156 0.04 -15.83 1.48
C ALA A 156 -0.19 -16.62 0.18
N ILE A 157 0.60 -16.33 -0.87
CA ILE A 157 0.55 -17.08 -2.14
C ILE A 157 0.84 -18.56 -1.93
N THR A 158 1.86 -18.92 -1.15
CA THR A 158 2.19 -20.32 -0.85
C THR A 158 1.07 -21.03 -0.10
N GLU A 159 0.46 -20.41 0.91
CA GLU A 159 -0.64 -21.02 1.66
C GLU A 159 -1.93 -21.14 0.83
N TRP A 160 -2.09 -20.31 -0.21
CA TRP A 160 -3.15 -20.48 -1.21
C TRP A 160 -2.80 -21.49 -2.32
N GLY A 161 -1.68 -22.21 -2.20
CA GLY A 161 -1.25 -23.22 -3.17
C GLY A 161 -0.50 -22.68 -4.39
N GLY A 162 -0.35 -21.36 -4.52
CA GLY A 162 0.40 -20.74 -5.61
C GLY A 162 1.92 -20.76 -5.42
N SER A 163 2.65 -20.44 -6.48
CA SER A 163 4.11 -20.31 -6.50
C SER A 163 4.50 -18.81 -6.49
N PRO A 164 5.09 -18.28 -5.40
CA PRO A 164 5.44 -16.86 -5.34
C PRO A 164 6.72 -16.55 -6.12
N VAL A 165 6.60 -15.74 -7.18
CA VAL A 165 7.74 -15.33 -8.02
C VAL A 165 8.14 -13.89 -7.74
N LYS A 166 9.43 -13.67 -7.41
CA LYS A 166 9.98 -12.33 -7.24
C LYS A 166 10.35 -11.73 -8.59
N VAL A 167 9.49 -10.85 -9.10
CA VAL A 167 9.74 -10.04 -10.31
C VAL A 167 9.62 -8.55 -9.94
N SER A 168 10.52 -7.73 -10.49
CA SER A 168 10.49 -6.27 -10.28
C SER A 168 9.18 -5.67 -10.82
N TRP A 169 8.84 -4.44 -10.42
CA TRP A 169 7.66 -3.77 -10.98
C TRP A 169 7.81 -3.51 -12.48
N GLY A 170 8.98 -3.02 -12.91
CA GLY A 170 9.28 -2.74 -14.32
C GLY A 170 9.23 -3.97 -15.23
N ASP A 171 9.55 -5.16 -14.71
CA ASP A 171 9.54 -6.40 -15.48
C ASP A 171 8.19 -7.14 -15.45
N ALA A 172 7.25 -6.73 -14.58
CA ALA A 172 6.01 -7.48 -14.34
C ALA A 172 5.11 -7.56 -15.59
N ILE A 173 5.01 -6.48 -16.38
CA ILE A 173 4.23 -6.49 -17.64
C ILE A 173 4.80 -7.53 -18.61
N GLN A 174 6.11 -7.55 -18.79
CA GLN A 174 6.74 -8.50 -19.69
C GLN A 174 6.59 -9.94 -19.18
N GLY A 175 6.68 -10.15 -17.85
CA GLY A 175 6.45 -11.45 -17.22
C GLY A 175 5.04 -11.99 -17.47
N LEU A 176 4.01 -11.14 -17.36
CA LEU A 176 2.63 -11.51 -17.68
C LEU A 176 2.49 -11.85 -19.17
N LYS A 177 3.02 -11.01 -20.06
CA LYS A 177 2.94 -11.20 -21.52
C LYS A 177 3.64 -12.47 -22.00
N SER A 178 4.80 -12.79 -21.45
CA SER A 178 5.55 -13.99 -21.82
C SER A 178 5.00 -15.26 -21.20
N GLY A 179 4.10 -15.15 -20.22
CA GLY A 179 3.63 -16.28 -19.42
C GLY A 179 4.66 -16.80 -18.41
N LEU A 180 5.69 -16.01 -18.08
CA LEU A 180 6.62 -16.32 -17.00
C LEU A 180 5.89 -16.33 -15.65
N ILE A 181 4.89 -15.46 -15.51
CA ILE A 181 3.98 -15.42 -14.37
C ILE A 181 2.55 -15.56 -14.90
N GLY A 182 1.75 -16.38 -14.23
CA GLY A 182 0.33 -16.57 -14.51
C GLY A 182 -0.54 -15.48 -13.85
N GLY A 183 -0.05 -14.86 -12.78
CA GLY A 183 -0.75 -13.80 -12.09
C GLY A 183 0.18 -12.87 -11.32
N MET A 184 -0.40 -11.92 -10.59
CA MET A 184 0.32 -11.03 -9.70
C MET A 184 -0.54 -10.55 -8.54
N GLU A 185 0.10 -10.16 -7.45
CA GLU A 185 -0.56 -9.51 -6.32
C GLU A 185 -0.17 -8.01 -6.23
N THR A 186 -1.16 -7.13 -6.17
CA THR A 186 -1.06 -5.67 -5.95
C THR A 186 -2.46 -5.09 -5.71
N TRP A 187 -2.63 -3.77 -5.68
CA TRP A 187 -3.94 -3.13 -5.54
C TRP A 187 -4.47 -2.62 -6.89
N LEU A 188 -5.77 -2.32 -6.93
CA LEU A 188 -6.56 -2.12 -8.14
C LEU A 188 -6.05 -0.98 -9.04
N THR A 189 -5.83 0.20 -8.46
CA THR A 189 -5.46 1.36 -9.29
C THR A 189 -4.07 1.24 -9.91
N ASN A 190 -3.18 0.45 -9.30
CA ASN A 190 -1.81 0.30 -9.78
C ASN A 190 -1.74 -0.39 -11.14
N VAL A 191 -2.56 -1.42 -11.37
CA VAL A 191 -2.57 -2.11 -12.66
C VAL A 191 -3.14 -1.22 -13.78
N ALA A 192 -4.03 -0.29 -13.44
CA ALA A 192 -4.53 0.73 -14.37
C ALA A 192 -3.49 1.81 -14.65
N ALA A 193 -2.95 2.43 -13.60
CA ALA A 193 -2.01 3.56 -13.71
C ALA A 193 -0.74 3.22 -14.51
N TYR A 194 -0.28 1.97 -14.43
CA TYR A 194 0.92 1.49 -15.13
C TYR A 194 0.62 0.73 -16.42
N GLY A 195 -0.61 0.77 -16.93
CA GLY A 195 -0.97 0.17 -18.22
C GLY A 195 -0.81 -1.35 -18.26
N MET A 196 -1.02 -2.02 -17.11
CA MET A 196 -0.89 -3.47 -16.99
C MET A 196 -2.16 -4.21 -17.42
N LEU A 197 -3.33 -3.53 -17.37
CA LEU A 197 -4.64 -4.12 -17.69
C LEU A 197 -4.66 -4.92 -19.00
N PRO A 198 -4.04 -4.49 -20.12
CA PRO A 198 -4.04 -5.28 -21.36
C PRO A 198 -3.34 -6.64 -21.26
N SER A 199 -2.60 -6.90 -20.19
CA SER A 199 -1.93 -8.19 -19.92
C SER A 199 -2.69 -9.06 -18.92
N LEU A 200 -3.80 -8.55 -18.36
CA LEU A 200 -4.66 -9.22 -17.40
C LEU A 200 -5.92 -9.78 -18.07
N ASP A 201 -6.52 -10.78 -17.45
CA ASP A 201 -7.82 -11.36 -17.81
C ASP A 201 -8.86 -11.11 -16.71
N GLN A 202 -8.47 -11.33 -15.45
CA GLN A 202 -9.39 -11.28 -14.30
C GLN A 202 -8.72 -10.63 -13.08
N THR A 203 -9.54 -10.15 -12.17
CA THR A 203 -9.13 -9.67 -10.84
C THR A 203 -10.04 -10.27 -9.77
N VAL A 204 -9.47 -10.83 -8.72
CA VAL A 204 -10.17 -11.45 -7.59
C VAL A 204 -10.13 -10.51 -6.39
N LEU A 205 -11.28 -9.98 -5.98
CA LEU A 205 -11.40 -9.05 -4.84
C LEU A 205 -11.40 -9.80 -3.49
N ASN A 206 -10.33 -10.55 -3.22
CA ASN A 206 -10.12 -11.20 -1.93
C ASN A 206 -9.62 -10.23 -0.83
N ASN A 207 -9.29 -8.99 -1.19
CA ASN A 207 -9.01 -7.86 -0.30
C ASN A 207 -8.13 -8.19 0.91
N TRP A 208 -7.00 -8.85 0.66
CA TRP A 208 -6.35 -9.68 1.67
C TRP A 208 -5.33 -8.94 2.55
N SER A 209 -4.79 -7.80 2.12
CA SER A 209 -3.71 -7.09 2.83
C SER A 209 -3.67 -5.60 2.45
N LEU A 210 -2.96 -4.78 3.21
CA LEU A 210 -2.76 -3.36 2.91
C LEU A 210 -1.78 -3.15 1.75
N GLY A 211 -2.20 -2.35 0.78
CA GLY A 211 -1.37 -1.74 -0.26
C GLY A 211 -1.42 -0.22 -0.12
N ILE A 212 -0.25 0.41 0.01
CA ILE A 212 -0.16 1.86 0.12
C ILE A 212 1.19 2.33 -0.43
N GLU A 213 1.15 3.32 -1.32
CA GLU A 213 2.30 4.13 -1.67
C GLU A 213 2.51 5.21 -0.62
N MET A 214 3.77 5.51 -0.33
CA MET A 214 4.10 6.52 0.66
C MET A 214 5.30 7.31 0.17
N SER A 215 5.17 8.64 0.17
CA SER A 215 6.36 9.47 0.17
C SER A 215 6.94 9.45 1.56
N TRP A 216 8.26 9.28 1.62
CA TRP A 216 9.04 9.27 2.85
C TRP A 216 9.96 10.48 2.86
N ALA A 217 10.17 11.09 4.01
CA ALA A 217 11.09 12.21 4.18
C ALA A 217 12.19 11.87 5.20
N ASN A 218 13.39 12.39 4.95
CA ASN A 218 14.51 12.34 5.88
C ASN A 218 14.20 13.22 7.11
N VAL A 219 14.37 12.67 8.32
CA VAL A 219 14.04 13.38 9.57
C VAL A 219 15.00 14.54 9.87
N ASP A 220 16.31 14.36 9.63
CA ASP A 220 17.29 15.43 9.84
C ASP A 220 17.03 16.63 8.92
N TRP A 221 16.64 16.38 7.68
CA TRP A 221 16.20 17.44 6.77
C TRP A 221 14.98 18.18 7.31
N LEU A 222 13.93 17.47 7.74
CA LEU A 222 12.74 18.09 8.33
C LEU A 222 13.10 18.97 9.55
N LYS A 223 14.00 18.49 10.41
CA LYS A 223 14.50 19.24 11.59
C LYS A 223 15.37 20.44 11.23
N SER A 224 15.97 20.45 10.03
CA SER A 224 16.81 21.56 9.57
C SER A 224 16.00 22.75 9.05
N LEU A 225 14.71 22.55 8.74
CA LEU A 225 13.82 23.61 8.29
C LEU A 225 13.58 24.64 9.39
N SER A 226 13.43 25.91 9.00
CA SER A 226 12.94 26.94 9.92
C SER A 226 11.56 26.57 10.45
N ASP A 227 11.16 27.05 11.64
CA ASP A 227 9.84 26.73 12.21
C ASP A 227 8.70 27.14 11.26
N GLU A 228 8.84 28.26 10.55
CA GLU A 228 7.88 28.74 9.55
C GLU A 228 7.79 27.79 8.35
N HIS A 229 8.92 27.42 7.75
CA HIS A 229 8.94 26.51 6.61
C HIS A 229 8.49 25.10 6.99
N ARG A 230 8.91 24.63 8.16
CA ARG A 230 8.53 23.31 8.69
C ARG A 230 7.02 23.24 8.88
N SER A 231 6.42 24.25 9.51
CA SER A 231 4.97 24.29 9.74
C SER A 231 4.19 24.35 8.41
N LEU A 232 4.66 25.12 7.42
CA LEU A 232 4.05 25.14 6.09
C LEU A 232 4.12 23.77 5.41
N VAL A 233 5.29 23.12 5.43
CA VAL A 233 5.49 21.79 4.84
C VAL A 233 4.62 20.75 5.55
N ALA A 234 4.53 20.79 6.88
CA ALA A 234 3.69 19.91 7.67
C ALA A 234 2.22 20.03 7.27
N GLN A 235 1.66 21.24 7.37
CA GLN A 235 0.25 21.50 7.08
C GLN A 235 -0.14 21.12 5.65
N GLU A 236 0.67 21.46 4.66
CA GLU A 236 0.33 21.16 3.27
C GLU A 236 0.53 19.67 2.94
N SER A 237 1.51 18.99 3.55
CA SER A 237 1.69 17.54 3.36
C SER A 237 0.57 16.71 4.00
N GLU A 238 0.09 17.14 5.17
CA GLU A 238 -1.08 16.57 5.84
C GLU A 238 -2.33 16.78 5.00
N ARG A 239 -2.59 18.01 4.58
CA ARG A 239 -3.75 18.37 3.76
C ARG A 239 -3.78 17.62 2.44
N VAL A 240 -2.63 17.51 1.76
CA VAL A 240 -2.52 16.72 0.53
C VAL A 240 -2.84 15.26 0.83
N THR A 241 -2.28 14.67 1.90
CA THR A 241 -2.58 13.27 2.28
C THR A 241 -4.07 13.04 2.50
N GLU A 242 -4.74 13.93 3.23
CA GLU A 242 -6.18 13.83 3.48
C GLU A 242 -6.99 13.92 2.18
N GLU A 243 -6.69 14.91 1.33
CA GLU A 243 -7.36 15.07 0.03
C GLU A 243 -7.15 13.85 -0.89
N LEU A 244 -5.95 13.25 -0.88
CA LEU A 244 -5.68 12.03 -1.60
C LEU A 244 -6.58 10.89 -1.11
N ILE A 245 -6.69 10.71 0.21
CA ILE A 245 -7.51 9.68 0.82
C ILE A 245 -9.00 9.90 0.49
N HIS A 246 -9.51 11.13 0.55
CA HIS A 246 -10.90 11.45 0.18
C HIS A 246 -11.24 11.06 -1.26
N ASN A 247 -10.26 11.14 -2.17
CA ASN A 247 -10.46 10.79 -3.58
C ASN A 247 -10.39 9.28 -3.87
N THR A 248 -10.11 8.44 -2.87
CA THR A 248 -9.88 6.99 -3.07
C THR A 248 -11.04 6.31 -3.80
N GLU A 249 -12.29 6.57 -3.39
CA GLU A 249 -13.45 5.93 -4.02
C GLU A 249 -13.60 6.37 -5.48
N GLU A 250 -13.58 7.69 -5.76
CA GLU A 250 -13.67 8.24 -7.13
C GLU A 250 -12.58 7.67 -8.04
N VAL A 251 -11.36 7.54 -7.54
CA VAL A 251 -10.24 6.98 -8.30
C VAL A 251 -10.45 5.49 -8.62
N ILE A 252 -10.93 4.70 -7.66
CA ILE A 252 -11.14 3.25 -7.87
C ILE A 252 -12.37 2.99 -8.74
N THR A 253 -13.49 3.66 -8.49
CA THR A 253 -14.77 3.36 -9.12
C THR A 253 -14.96 4.11 -10.43
N ASP A 254 -14.70 5.41 -10.45
CA ASP A 254 -15.13 6.28 -11.55
C ASP A 254 -14.04 6.43 -12.60
N ARG A 255 -12.78 6.50 -12.16
CA ARG A 255 -11.61 6.61 -13.05
C ARG A 255 -11.11 5.25 -13.51
N ALA A 256 -10.73 4.39 -12.56
CA ALA A 256 -10.21 3.06 -12.89
C ALA A 256 -11.33 2.13 -13.38
N GLY A 257 -12.51 2.17 -12.76
CA GLY A 257 -13.60 1.24 -13.04
C GLY A 257 -13.43 -0.13 -12.39
N ALA A 258 -12.70 -0.21 -11.28
CA ALA A 258 -12.36 -1.47 -10.62
C ALA A 258 -13.50 -1.98 -9.72
N VAL A 259 -14.69 -2.15 -10.32
CA VAL A 259 -15.93 -2.64 -9.70
C VAL A 259 -16.45 -3.87 -10.43
N GLN A 260 -17.38 -4.63 -9.83
CA GLN A 260 -17.84 -5.92 -10.38
C GLN A 260 -18.27 -5.85 -11.86
N GLU A 261 -18.91 -4.76 -12.26
CA GLU A 261 -19.28 -4.46 -13.65
C GLU A 261 -18.58 -3.17 -14.08
N PRO A 262 -17.34 -3.23 -14.61
CA PRO A 262 -16.58 -2.05 -15.00
C PRO A 262 -17.30 -1.24 -16.08
N PRO A 263 -17.56 0.07 -15.89
CA PRO A 263 -18.18 0.88 -16.92
C PRO A 263 -17.30 0.99 -18.17
N GLU A 264 -17.87 0.89 -19.37
CA GLU A 264 -17.12 0.82 -20.64
C GLU A 264 -16.13 1.98 -20.88
N GLY A 265 -16.39 3.15 -20.30
CA GLY A 265 -15.54 4.34 -20.40
C GLY A 265 -14.28 4.34 -19.51
N THR A 266 -14.20 3.41 -18.56
CA THR A 266 -13.12 3.31 -17.57
C THR A 266 -11.96 2.45 -18.06
N ASP A 267 -10.82 2.48 -17.37
CA ASP A 267 -9.64 1.72 -17.78
C ASP A 267 -9.87 0.20 -17.72
N TYR A 268 -10.53 -0.28 -16.66
CA TYR A 268 -10.93 -1.68 -16.51
C TYR A 268 -11.97 -2.10 -17.56
N GLY A 269 -12.97 -1.24 -17.83
CA GLY A 269 -14.00 -1.49 -18.84
C GLY A 269 -13.43 -1.61 -20.25
N LYS A 270 -12.57 -0.66 -20.66
CA LYS A 270 -11.87 -0.71 -21.97
C LYS A 270 -11.02 -1.96 -22.17
N SER A 271 -10.51 -2.51 -21.07
CA SER A 271 -9.67 -3.71 -21.07
C SER A 271 -10.47 -5.01 -20.89
N ASN A 272 -11.79 -4.92 -20.74
CA ASN A 272 -12.71 -6.05 -20.52
C ASN A 272 -12.27 -6.97 -19.36
N ILE A 273 -11.76 -6.39 -18.27
CA ILE A 273 -11.30 -7.19 -17.12
C ILE A 273 -12.50 -7.77 -16.38
N LYS A 274 -12.48 -9.09 -16.15
CA LYS A 274 -13.48 -9.74 -15.29
C LYS A 274 -13.16 -9.47 -13.83
N ILE A 275 -14.04 -8.75 -13.12
CA ILE A 275 -13.92 -8.56 -11.68
C ILE A 275 -14.73 -9.63 -10.94
N ASN A 276 -14.02 -10.43 -10.17
CA ASN A 276 -14.54 -11.53 -9.38
C ASN A 276 -14.64 -11.09 -7.93
N VAL A 277 -15.87 -10.90 -7.46
CA VAL A 277 -16.19 -10.68 -6.05
C VAL A 277 -16.48 -12.05 -5.43
N PRO A 278 -15.61 -12.59 -4.55
CA PRO A 278 -15.90 -13.82 -3.85
C PRO A 278 -17.14 -13.65 -2.96
N SER A 279 -17.99 -14.66 -2.90
CA SER A 279 -19.00 -14.80 -1.84
C SER A 279 -18.34 -14.92 -0.47
N GLU A 280 -19.12 -14.75 0.60
CA GLU A 280 -18.62 -14.91 1.97
C GLU A 280 -17.92 -16.26 2.19
N SER A 281 -18.52 -17.37 1.72
CA SER A 281 -17.92 -18.71 1.83
C SER A 281 -16.64 -18.89 1.00
N GLU A 282 -16.51 -18.19 -0.13
CA GLU A 282 -15.28 -18.22 -0.93
C GLU A 282 -14.20 -17.36 -0.28
N LEU A 283 -14.56 -16.19 0.25
CA LEU A 283 -13.66 -15.31 1.00
C LEU A 283 -13.13 -15.99 2.28
N GLU A 284 -13.96 -16.77 2.97
CA GLU A 284 -13.53 -17.53 4.14
C GLU A 284 -12.45 -18.56 3.78
N GLN A 285 -12.45 -19.16 2.60
CA GLN A 285 -11.36 -20.05 2.16
C GLN A 285 -10.02 -19.30 2.03
N TRP A 286 -10.04 -18.08 1.48
CA TRP A 286 -8.84 -17.23 1.41
C TRP A 286 -8.32 -16.86 2.81
N LYS A 287 -9.24 -16.58 3.75
CA LYS A 287 -8.92 -16.23 5.15
C LYS A 287 -8.43 -17.43 5.95
N ASP A 288 -9.01 -18.60 5.80
CA ASP A 288 -8.65 -19.80 6.55
C ASP A 288 -7.17 -20.14 6.39
N ALA A 289 -6.64 -20.01 5.17
CA ALA A 289 -5.24 -20.27 4.88
C ALA A 289 -4.27 -19.19 5.43
N THR A 290 -4.70 -17.94 5.59
CA THR A 290 -3.74 -16.81 5.74
C THR A 290 -4.07 -15.77 6.79
N ALA A 291 -5.31 -15.62 7.23
CA ALA A 291 -5.70 -14.57 8.18
C ALA A 291 -4.86 -14.65 9.45
N TYR A 292 -4.20 -13.55 9.81
CA TYR A 292 -3.16 -13.58 10.83
C TYR A 292 -3.71 -13.97 12.22
N LYS A 293 -4.97 -13.64 12.53
CA LYS A 293 -5.66 -14.07 13.77
C LYS A 293 -5.84 -15.59 13.84
N ARG A 294 -5.97 -16.28 12.70
CA ARG A 294 -6.13 -17.74 12.60
C ARG A 294 -4.78 -18.46 12.49
N ASN A 295 -3.82 -17.81 11.86
CA ASN A 295 -2.53 -18.38 11.46
C ASN A 295 -1.35 -17.59 12.05
N SER A 296 -1.43 -17.17 13.32
CA SER A 296 -0.44 -16.27 13.93
C SER A 296 0.99 -16.80 13.85
N GLU A 297 1.17 -18.13 13.98
CA GLU A 297 2.47 -18.78 13.92
C GLU A 297 3.14 -18.70 12.54
N LEU A 298 2.35 -18.59 11.46
CA LEU A 298 2.87 -18.35 10.12
C LEU A 298 3.66 -17.03 10.04
N TYR A 299 3.35 -16.09 10.92
CA TYR A 299 3.89 -14.74 10.98
C TYR A 299 4.79 -14.47 12.19
N SER A 300 5.23 -15.50 12.93
CA SER A 300 6.10 -15.35 14.11
C SER A 300 7.36 -14.53 13.82
N LYS A 301 8.00 -14.73 12.66
CA LYS A 301 9.14 -13.90 12.23
C LYS A 301 8.80 -12.42 12.03
N THR A 302 7.58 -12.11 11.57
CA THR A 302 7.12 -10.72 11.43
C THR A 302 6.98 -10.07 12.80
N PHE A 303 6.39 -10.78 13.76
CA PHE A 303 6.28 -10.31 15.15
C PHE A 303 7.64 -10.17 15.82
N GLU A 304 8.57 -11.12 15.62
CA GLU A 304 9.95 -11.00 16.10
C GLU A 304 10.65 -9.74 15.57
N GLN A 305 10.49 -9.45 14.28
CA GLN A 305 11.10 -8.28 13.66
C GLN A 305 10.49 -6.98 14.17
N ALA A 306 9.15 -6.85 14.09
CA ALA A 306 8.45 -5.69 14.60
C ALA A 306 8.68 -5.49 16.11
N GLY A 307 8.89 -6.59 16.85
CA GLY A 307 9.22 -6.57 18.27
C GLY A 307 10.53 -5.85 18.59
N THR A 308 11.45 -5.70 17.64
CA THR A 308 12.67 -4.89 17.86
C THR A 308 12.36 -3.40 18.05
N LEU A 309 11.28 -2.90 17.44
CA LEU A 309 10.73 -1.56 17.67
C LEU A 309 9.76 -1.53 18.85
N LEU A 310 8.92 -2.56 18.95
CA LEU A 310 7.74 -2.57 19.81
C LEU A 310 7.96 -3.15 21.21
N GLY A 311 9.19 -3.59 21.54
CA GLY A 311 9.53 -4.13 22.87
C GLY A 311 9.33 -5.64 23.03
N GLY A 312 9.26 -6.38 21.93
CA GLY A 312 9.22 -7.84 21.88
C GLY A 312 8.15 -8.40 20.95
N PRO A 313 8.20 -9.71 20.62
CA PRO A 313 7.23 -10.33 19.71
C PRO A 313 5.78 -10.24 20.20
N ASP A 314 5.56 -10.36 21.51
CA ASP A 314 4.20 -10.28 22.08
C ASP A 314 3.66 -8.85 22.01
N ALA A 315 4.47 -7.84 22.32
CA ALA A 315 4.08 -6.44 22.13
C ALA A 315 3.80 -6.10 20.66
N ALA A 316 4.50 -6.73 19.72
CA ALA A 316 4.18 -6.61 18.29
C ALA A 316 2.84 -7.25 17.92
N ARG A 317 2.47 -8.37 18.55
CA ARG A 317 1.14 -8.98 18.39
C ARG A 317 0.06 -8.08 18.99
N ASP A 318 0.29 -7.54 20.18
CA ASP A 318 -0.63 -6.62 20.85
C ASP A 318 -0.85 -5.35 20.02
N PHE A 319 0.19 -4.83 19.38
CA PHE A 319 0.07 -3.72 18.43
C PHE A 319 -0.80 -4.09 17.23
N ALA A 320 -0.54 -5.23 16.59
CA ALA A 320 -1.35 -5.69 15.45
C ALA A 320 -2.81 -5.88 15.85
N ASP A 321 -3.08 -6.47 17.01
CA ASP A 321 -4.43 -6.64 17.54
C ASP A 321 -5.09 -5.30 17.89
N SER A 322 -4.33 -4.33 18.41
CA SER A 322 -4.83 -2.98 18.66
C SER A 322 -5.26 -2.29 17.36
N ILE A 323 -4.48 -2.42 16.29
CA ILE A 323 -4.85 -1.90 14.96
C ILE A 323 -6.06 -2.65 14.39
N TYR A 324 -6.12 -3.98 14.55
CA TYR A 324 -7.25 -4.80 14.09
C TYR A 324 -8.57 -4.39 14.75
N GLU A 325 -8.58 -4.19 16.06
CA GLU A 325 -9.76 -3.76 16.81
C GLU A 325 -10.11 -2.30 16.51
N LEU A 326 -9.10 -1.41 16.43
CA LEU A 326 -9.30 -0.01 16.09
C LEU A 326 -10.00 0.15 14.73
N THR A 327 -9.55 -0.61 13.73
CA THR A 327 -10.08 -0.53 12.36
C THR A 327 -11.46 -1.17 12.18
N ARG A 328 -11.98 -1.83 13.22
CA ARG A 328 -13.33 -2.42 13.28
C ARG A 328 -14.20 -1.79 14.36
N SER A 329 -13.71 -0.76 15.04
CA SER A 329 -14.48 -0.06 16.06
C SER A 329 -15.58 0.79 15.42
N SER A 330 -16.53 1.24 16.24
CA SER A 330 -17.54 2.21 15.81
C SER A 330 -16.99 3.59 15.46
N SER A 331 -15.70 3.85 15.73
CA SER A 331 -15.03 5.11 15.36
C SER A 331 -14.28 5.01 14.04
N ALA A 332 -14.14 3.82 13.46
CA ALA A 332 -13.59 3.68 12.12
C ALA A 332 -14.57 4.30 11.11
N PRO A 333 -14.08 5.19 10.21
CA PRO A 333 -14.92 5.77 9.18
C PRO A 333 -15.45 4.69 8.23
N GLU A 334 -16.69 4.82 7.77
CA GLU A 334 -17.29 3.94 6.76
C GLU A 334 -16.92 4.39 5.33
N SER A 335 -16.65 5.67 5.15
CA SER A 335 -16.29 6.29 3.87
C SER A 335 -14.96 7.01 3.96
N THR A 336 -14.18 6.96 2.89
CA THR A 336 -12.94 7.74 2.81
C THR A 336 -13.20 9.24 2.74
N ALA A 337 -14.40 9.69 2.36
CA ALA A 337 -14.80 11.09 2.40
C ALA A 337 -14.97 11.64 3.83
N ASP A 338 -15.20 10.76 4.81
CA ASP A 338 -15.36 11.12 6.22
C ASP A 338 -14.05 10.99 7.02
N PHE A 339 -12.96 10.63 6.34
CA PHE A 339 -11.66 10.46 6.97
C PHE A 339 -11.06 11.82 7.38
N THR A 340 -10.39 11.86 8.52
CA THR A 340 -9.62 13.03 8.96
C THR A 340 -8.31 12.57 9.57
N LEU A 341 -7.21 13.23 9.21
CA LEU A 341 -5.94 13.03 9.90
C LEU A 341 -6.02 13.69 11.28
N THR A 342 -5.73 12.91 12.32
CA THR A 342 -5.68 13.41 13.70
C THR A 342 -4.26 13.47 14.25
N SER A 343 -3.29 13.02 13.47
CA SER A 343 -1.89 13.02 13.84
C SER A 343 -0.99 12.91 12.62
N TRP A 344 0.08 13.71 12.61
CA TRP A 344 1.05 13.76 11.51
C TRP A 344 2.49 13.87 12.02
N TRP A 345 3.47 13.83 11.12
CA TRP A 345 4.89 13.73 11.50
C TRP A 345 5.38 14.92 12.35
N ASP A 346 4.86 16.12 12.12
CA ASP A 346 5.31 17.35 12.81
C ASP A 346 4.89 17.35 14.29
N ASP A 347 3.75 16.72 14.62
CA ASP A 347 3.28 16.56 16.00
C ASP A 347 4.26 15.78 16.87
N HIS A 348 5.09 14.93 16.25
CA HIS A 348 6.01 14.03 16.93
C HIS A 348 7.48 14.35 16.67
N LEU A 349 7.80 15.39 15.89
CA LEU A 349 9.17 15.60 15.42
C LEU A 349 10.15 15.88 16.57
N ASP A 350 9.69 16.50 17.66
CA ASP A 350 10.46 16.72 18.89
C ASP A 350 10.70 15.42 19.67
N GLU A 351 9.82 14.43 19.52
CA GLU A 351 9.96 13.13 20.17
C GLU A 351 10.93 12.23 19.42
N ILE A 352 10.96 12.31 18.09
CA ILE A 352 11.86 11.58 17.17
C ILE A 352 13.29 12.07 17.36
#